data_AF-A0A3B9UF43-F1
#
_entry.id   AF-A0A3B9UF43-F1
#
_cell.length_a   1.000
_cell.length_b   1.000
_cell.length_c   1.000
_cell.angle_alpha   90.00
_cell.angle_beta   90.00
_cell.angle_gamma   90.00
#
_symmetry.space_group_name_H-M   'P 1'
#
loop_
_entity.id
_entity.type
_entity.pdbx_description
1 polymer ?
#
loop_
_entity_poly.entity_id
_entity_poly.type
_entity_poly.pdbx_seq_one_letter_code
_entity_poly.pdbx_strand_id
1 'polypeptide(L)'
;ERKPNADAIAELALLNFIEMRDLTGQPEFLLRKKIESKLHSQRPHQWIPLYTQVTFSHIPYSVALERGRQMDRVFAEVMQWPGIAENWDQPETLAKIWEVADRQLVTSY
;
A
#
# COMPACT_ATOMS: atom_id res chain seq x y z
N GLU A 1 22.61 -2.67 -11.70
CA GLU A 1 21.60 -1.90 -10.94
C GLU A 1 20.53 -1.19 -11.79
N ARG A 2 20.83 -0.70 -13.00
CA ARG A 2 19.82 0.04 -13.81
C ARG A 2 18.70 -0.83 -14.38
N LYS A 3 18.99 -2.03 -14.88
CA LYS A 3 17.98 -2.91 -15.50
C LYS A 3 16.82 -3.27 -14.55
N PRO A 4 17.06 -3.76 -13.31
CA PRO A 4 15.97 -4.06 -12.38
C PRO A 4 15.06 -2.86 -12.07
N ASN A 5 15.63 -1.65 -11.97
CA ASN A 5 14.85 -0.44 -11.72
C ASN A 5 14.07 0.03 -12.95
N ALA A 6 14.62 -0.16 -14.15
CA ALA A 6 13.93 0.14 -15.41
C ALA A 6 12.72 -0.79 -15.62
N ASP A 7 12.90 -2.09 -15.36
CA ASP A 7 11.82 -3.07 -15.43
C ASP A 7 10.74 -2.76 -14.37
N ALA A 8 11.16 -2.40 -13.15
CA ALA A 8 10.25 -2.06 -12.07
C ALA A 8 9.40 -0.81 -12.34
N ILE A 9 9.98 0.26 -12.89
CA ILE A 9 9.18 1.47 -13.22
C ILE A 9 8.20 1.22 -14.36
N ALA A 10 8.56 0.36 -15.33
CA ALA A 10 7.62 -0.04 -16.38
C ALA A 10 6.42 -0.80 -15.80
N GLU A 11 6.66 -1.71 -14.85
CA GLU A 11 5.60 -2.42 -14.12
C GLU A 11 4.74 -1.46 -13.27
N LEU A 12 5.37 -0.58 -12.50
CA LEU A 12 4.67 0.43 -11.69
C LEU A 12 3.80 1.36 -12.54
N ALA A 13 4.26 1.75 -13.73
CA ALA A 13 3.48 2.56 -14.65
C ALA A 13 2.25 1.79 -15.19
N LEU A 14 2.40 0.51 -15.52
CA LEU A 14 1.28 -0.34 -15.93
C LEU A 14 0.25 -0.51 -14.80
N LEU A 15 0.71 -0.77 -13.57
CA LEU A 15 -0.15 -0.88 -12.39
C LEU A 15 -0.91 0.43 -12.15
N ASN A 16 -0.24 1.58 -12.24
CA ASN A 16 -0.89 2.87 -12.08
C ASN A 16 -1.93 3.14 -13.18
N PHE A 17 -1.65 2.78 -14.43
CA PHE A 17 -2.63 2.89 -15.52
C PHE A 17 -3.90 2.08 -15.24
N ILE A 18 -3.75 0.82 -14.81
CA ILE A 18 -4.87 -0.05 -14.44
C ILE A 18 -5.64 0.53 -13.24
N GLU A 19 -4.93 0.98 -12.21
CA GLU A 19 -5.52 1.61 -11.03
C GLU A 19 -6.42 2.78 -11.43
N MET A 20 -5.90 3.70 -12.24
CA MET A 20 -6.62 4.89 -12.68
C MET A 20 -7.81 4.57 -13.60
N ARG A 21 -7.65 3.62 -14.52
CA ARG A 21 -8.68 3.23 -15.48
C ARG A 21 -9.84 2.45 -14.85
N ASP A 22 -9.53 1.47 -14.00
CA ASP A 22 -10.50 0.44 -13.59
C ASP A 22 -10.95 0.57 -12.13
N LEU A 23 -10.08 1.05 -11.24
CA LEU A 23 -10.28 0.89 -9.79
C LEU A 23 -10.78 2.15 -9.09
N THR A 24 -10.48 3.35 -9.61
CA THR A 24 -10.77 4.63 -8.93
C THR A 24 -12.24 4.87 -8.60
N GLY A 25 -13.18 4.23 -9.31
CA GLY A 25 -14.61 4.28 -9.02
C GLY A 25 -15.13 3.18 -8.08
N GLN A 26 -14.31 2.20 -7.70
CA GLN A 26 -14.76 1.03 -6.94
C GLN A 26 -14.80 1.32 -5.43
N PRO A 27 -15.91 0.98 -4.73
CA PRO A 27 -16.03 1.21 -3.30
C PRO A 27 -14.92 0.55 -2.45
N GLU A 28 -14.52 -0.69 -2.76
CA GLU A 28 -13.45 -1.37 -2.01
C GLU A 28 -12.11 -0.65 -2.20
N PHE A 29 -11.83 -0.15 -3.41
CA PHE A 29 -10.62 0.62 -3.68
C PHE A 29 -10.60 1.93 -2.90
N LEU A 30 -11.72 2.66 -2.84
CA LEU A 30 -11.83 3.88 -2.05
C LEU A 30 -11.68 3.61 -0.55
N LEU A 31 -12.24 2.52 -0.04
CA LEU A 31 -12.05 2.08 1.36
C LEU A 31 -10.58 1.81 1.64
N ARG A 32 -9.91 1.03 0.78
CA ARG A 32 -8.47 0.76 0.89
C ARG A 32 -7.66 2.06 0.96
N LYS A 33 -7.92 3.03 0.07
CA LYS A 33 -7.22 4.32 0.07
C LYS A 33 -7.47 5.15 1.34
N LYS A 34 -8.67 5.08 1.93
CA LYS A 34 -8.96 5.72 3.24
C LYS A 34 -8.13 5.11 4.35
N ILE A 35 -8.08 3.77 4.42
CA ILE A 35 -7.28 3.06 5.42
C ILE A 35 -5.79 3.38 5.22
N GLU A 36 -5.28 3.30 3.99
CA GLU A 36 -3.88 3.65 3.66
C GLU A 36 -3.52 5.07 4.09
N SER A 37 -4.40 6.04 3.82
CA SER A 37 -4.20 7.43 4.26
C SER A 37 -4.15 7.55 5.79
N LYS A 38 -4.99 6.79 6.51
CA LYS A 38 -5.00 6.78 7.98
C LYS A 38 -3.71 6.16 8.54
N LEU A 39 -3.28 5.03 8.01
CA LEU A 39 -2.04 4.36 8.42
C LEU A 39 -0.83 5.28 8.20
N HIS A 40 -0.74 5.93 7.04
CA HIS A 40 0.30 6.92 6.78
C HIS A 40 0.28 8.08 7.78
N SER A 41 -0.90 8.62 8.11
CA SER A 41 -1.03 9.71 9.08
C SER A 41 -0.58 9.32 10.50
N GLN A 42 -0.77 8.06 10.90
CA GLN A 42 -0.39 7.56 12.23
C GLN A 42 1.10 7.28 12.33
N ARG A 43 1.68 6.64 11.29
CA ARG A 43 3.09 6.23 11.27
C ARG A 43 3.69 6.48 9.88
N PRO A 44 4.02 7.74 9.54
CA PRO A 44 4.41 8.13 8.18
C PRO A 44 5.70 7.48 7.69
N HIS A 45 6.56 7.01 8.60
CA HIS A 45 7.79 6.30 8.27
C HIS A 45 7.61 4.79 8.05
N GLN A 46 6.54 4.20 8.58
CA GLN A 46 6.25 2.77 8.44
C GLN A 46 5.34 2.49 7.25
N TRP A 47 4.36 3.37 7.01
CA TRP A 47 3.44 3.25 5.88
C TRP A 47 3.60 4.45 4.96
N ILE A 48 4.45 4.34 3.94
CA ILE A 48 4.62 5.37 2.91
C ILE A 48 3.81 4.96 1.68
N PRO A 49 2.80 5.73 1.24
CA PRO A 49 2.03 5.42 0.04
C PRO A 49 2.93 5.15 -1.17
N LEU A 50 2.60 4.15 -1.98
CA LEU A 50 3.45 3.74 -3.11
C LEU A 50 3.72 4.91 -4.08
N TYR A 51 2.71 5.73 -4.37
CA TYR A 51 2.87 6.93 -5.21
C TYR A 51 3.91 7.90 -4.64
N THR A 52 3.91 8.12 -3.32
CA THR A 52 4.89 8.96 -2.65
C THR A 52 6.29 8.37 -2.76
N GLN A 53 6.43 7.05 -2.60
CA GLN A 53 7.73 6.37 -2.75
C GLN A 53 8.29 6.56 -4.18
N VAL A 54 7.45 6.45 -5.20
CA VAL A 54 7.87 6.52 -6.61
C VAL A 54 8.14 7.96 -7.08
N THR A 55 7.29 8.92 -6.68
CA THR A 55 7.30 10.28 -7.24
C THR A 55 8.12 11.27 -6.41
N PHE A 56 8.14 11.12 -5.08
CA PHE A 56 8.69 12.13 -4.17
C PHE A 56 9.85 11.61 -3.31
N SER A 57 10.50 10.52 -3.72
CA SER A 57 11.63 9.95 -3.00
C SER A 57 12.73 9.47 -3.95
N HIS A 58 13.88 9.09 -3.37
CA HIS A 58 14.98 8.44 -4.08
C HIS A 58 15.03 6.92 -3.84
N ILE A 59 13.94 6.33 -3.32
CA ILE A 59 13.84 4.88 -3.14
C ILE A 59 13.97 4.21 -4.53
N PRO A 60 14.86 3.20 -4.70
CA PRO A 60 14.95 2.48 -5.96
C PRO A 60 13.61 1.88 -6.38
N TYR A 61 13.23 1.99 -7.64
CA TYR A 61 11.93 1.49 -8.13
C TYR A 61 11.71 0.01 -7.87
N SER A 62 12.75 -0.82 -7.91
CA SER A 62 12.63 -2.23 -7.56
C SER A 62 12.25 -2.45 -6.09
N VAL A 63 12.72 -1.56 -5.19
CA VAL A 63 12.37 -1.58 -3.76
C VAL A 63 10.94 -1.05 -3.56
N ALA A 64 10.58 0.05 -4.23
CA ALA A 64 9.22 0.59 -4.17
C ALA A 64 8.19 -0.43 -4.66
N LEU A 65 8.49 -1.14 -5.75
CA LEU A 65 7.64 -2.21 -6.27
C LEU A 65 7.46 -3.36 -5.27
N GLU A 66 8.53 -3.84 -4.64
CA GLU A 66 8.41 -4.90 -3.62
C GLU A 66 7.63 -4.42 -2.39
N ARG A 67 7.85 -3.19 -1.93
CA ARG A 67 7.06 -2.59 -0.84
C ARG A 67 5.59 -2.47 -1.22
N GLY A 68 5.29 -2.06 -2.45
CA GLY A 68 3.92 -2.05 -2.98
C GLY A 68 3.26 -3.43 -2.89
N ARG A 69 3.99 -4.48 -3.31
CA ARG A 69 3.53 -5.88 -3.19
C ARG A 69 3.31 -6.33 -1.75
N GLN A 70 4.14 -5.88 -0.79
CA GLN A 70 3.92 -6.13 0.63
C GLN A 70 2.63 -5.44 1.12
N MET A 71 2.42 -4.18 0.76
CA MET A 71 1.20 -3.44 1.10
C MET A 71 -0.05 -4.09 0.48
N ASP A 72 0.05 -4.61 -0.75
CA ASP A 72 -1.03 -5.37 -1.39
C ASP A 72 -1.37 -6.64 -0.60
N ARG A 73 -0.37 -7.37 -0.08
CA ARG A 73 -0.61 -8.57 0.75
C ARG A 73 -1.31 -8.22 2.06
N VAL A 74 -0.95 -7.09 2.69
CA VAL A 74 -1.64 -6.61 3.90
C VAL A 74 -3.11 -6.34 3.59
N PHE A 75 -3.39 -5.61 2.51
CA PHE A 75 -4.77 -5.30 2.14
C PHE A 75 -5.56 -6.50 1.61
N ALA A 76 -4.91 -7.49 0.99
CA ALA A 76 -5.56 -8.73 0.61
C ALA A 76 -6.12 -9.49 1.82
N GLU A 77 -5.48 -9.39 2.98
CA GLU A 77 -5.98 -9.94 4.25
C GLU A 77 -7.02 -9.03 4.90
N VAL A 78 -6.68 -7.75 5.13
CA VAL A 78 -7.51 -6.79 5.87
C VAL A 78 -8.88 -6.58 5.22
N MET A 79 -8.94 -6.51 3.89
CA MET A 79 -10.19 -6.26 3.16
C MET A 79 -11.16 -7.45 3.21
N GLN A 80 -10.72 -8.63 3.68
CA GLN A 80 -11.58 -9.80 3.86
C GLN A 80 -12.21 -9.86 5.26
N TRP A 81 -11.84 -8.95 6.17
CA TRP A 81 -12.36 -8.98 7.54
C TRP A 81 -13.84 -8.61 7.59
N PRO A 82 -14.68 -9.38 8.32
CA PRO A 82 -16.08 -9.02 8.50
C PRO A 82 -16.25 -7.64 9.14
N GLY A 83 -17.05 -6.79 8.50
CA GLY A 83 -17.36 -5.45 9.00
C GLY A 83 -16.27 -4.40 8.77
N ILE A 84 -15.23 -4.70 7.97
CA ILE A 84 -14.12 -3.77 7.72
C ILE A 84 -14.59 -2.46 7.09
N ALA A 85 -15.63 -2.49 6.25
CA ALA A 85 -16.17 -1.28 5.63
C ALA A 85 -16.74 -0.29 6.67
N GLU A 86 -17.23 -0.80 7.79
CA GLU A 86 -17.87 -0.02 8.85
C GLU A 86 -16.92 0.29 10.01
N ASN A 87 -16.01 -0.61 10.36
CA ASN A 87 -15.23 -0.55 11.61
C ASN A 87 -13.73 -0.26 11.42
N TRP A 88 -13.26 -0.02 10.20
CA TRP A 88 -11.82 0.15 9.92
C TRP A 88 -11.13 1.26 10.73
N ASP A 89 -11.82 2.35 11.05
CA ASP A 89 -11.23 3.51 11.76
C ASP A 89 -11.31 3.39 13.30
N GLN A 90 -11.85 2.27 13.81
CA GLN A 90 -11.87 2.01 15.24
C GLN A 90 -10.46 1.70 15.75
N PRO A 91 -10.07 2.17 16.95
CA PRO A 91 -8.73 1.94 17.50
C PRO A 91 -8.33 0.46 17.54
N GLU A 92 -9.25 -0.43 17.89
CA GLU A 92 -9.00 -1.87 17.97
C GLU A 92 -8.78 -2.49 16.59
N THR A 93 -9.52 -2.04 15.59
CA THR A 93 -9.35 -2.51 14.20
C THR A 93 -8.03 -1.99 13.63
N LEU A 94 -7.70 -0.71 13.82
CA LEU A 94 -6.44 -0.11 13.40
C LEU A 94 -5.25 -0.81 14.06
N ALA A 95 -5.33 -1.16 15.35
CA ALA A 95 -4.30 -1.92 16.04
C ALA A 95 -4.07 -3.29 15.37
N LYS A 96 -5.14 -4.02 15.03
CA LYS A 96 -5.02 -5.29 14.29
C LYS A 96 -4.45 -5.10 12.89
N ILE A 97 -4.83 -4.04 12.18
CA ILE A 97 -4.25 -3.73 10.86
C ILE A 97 -2.74 -3.53 11.00
N TRP A 98 -2.29 -2.82 12.03
CA TRP A 98 -0.86 -2.68 12.33
C TRP A 98 -0.19 -4.00 12.67
N GLU A 99 -0.83 -4.91 13.43
CA GLU A 99 -0.29 -6.25 13.67
C GLU A 99 -0.08 -7.03 12.36
N VAL A 100 -1.01 -6.95 11.41
CA VAL A 100 -0.84 -7.56 10.08
C VAL A 100 0.30 -6.88 9.32
N ALA A 101 0.32 -5.55 9.31
CA ALA A 101 1.33 -4.77 8.62
C ALA A 101 2.74 -5.08 9.16
N ASP A 102 2.92 -5.10 10.47
CA ASP A 102 4.22 -5.36 11.12
C ASP A 102 4.73 -6.79 10.85
N ARG A 103 3.84 -7.76 10.59
CA ARG A 103 4.22 -9.12 10.17
C ARG A 103 4.68 -9.18 8.71
N GLN A 104 4.19 -8.30 7.84
CA GLN A 104 4.34 -8.41 6.39
C GLN A 104 5.26 -7.35 5.76
N LEU A 105 5.37 -6.17 6.38
CA LEU A 105 6.29 -5.11 6.00
C LEU A 105 7.68 -5.43 6.56
N VAL A 106 8.48 -6.13 5.77
CA VAL A 106 9.88 -6.41 6.14
C VAL A 106 10.67 -5.11 6.04
N THR A 107 11.25 -4.65 7.14
CA THR A 107 12.20 -3.54 7.15
C THR A 107 13.45 -3.94 6.37
N SER A 108 13.44 -3.70 5.06
CA SER A 108 14.64 -3.84 4.23
C SER A 108 15.50 -2.60 4.50
N TYR A 109 16.56 -2.79 5.29
CA TYR A 109 17.65 -1.82 5.48
C TYR A 109 18.60 -1.83 4.29
#